data_AF-A0A223RTF0-F1
#
_entry.id   AF-A0A223RTF0-F1
#
_cell.length_a   1.000
_cell.length_b   1.000
_cell.length_c   1.000
_cell.angle_alpha   90.00
_cell.angle_beta   90.00
_cell.angle_gamma   90.00
#
_symmetry.space_group_name_H-M   'P 1'
#
loop_
_entity.id
_entity.type
_entity.pdbx_description
1 polymer ?
#
loop_
_entity_poly.entity_id
_entity_poly.type
_entity_poly.pdbx_seq_one_letter_code
_entity_poly.pdbx_strand_id
1 'polypeptide(L)'
;MTTYFPEAGRYLSMPEAEAVFVADSRFVLDLLTHLIPNENQRTVVTALSLFDMAAAFLDDYSEAEDWLHHTAPAASPGRVLVNQVIQLTRGNGLADLPGWSAATSAHQARTDALDAYRAALPIGADPGRVLHPLLHMHHNRLAGTDRDNEAVCLRLARQAAATWHALRRGEQ
;
A
#
# COMPACT_ATOMS: atom_id res chain seq x y z
N MET A 1 9.12 -16.16 25.11
CA MET A 1 8.63 -16.88 23.93
C MET A 1 7.12 -16.92 24.03
N THR A 2 6.44 -16.02 23.34
CA THR A 2 4.97 -15.94 23.31
C THR A 2 4.45 -16.82 22.18
N THR A 3 3.40 -17.60 22.46
CA THR A 3 2.72 -18.42 21.45
C THR A 3 2.08 -17.51 20.41
N TYR A 4 2.44 -17.71 19.14
CA TYR A 4 1.80 -17.05 18.00
C TYR A 4 0.41 -17.65 17.80
N PHE A 5 -0.63 -16.82 17.91
CA PHE A 5 -1.98 -17.17 17.49
C PHE A 5 -2.21 -16.51 16.14
N PRO A 6 -2.31 -17.27 15.04
CA PRO A 6 -2.69 -16.69 13.75
C PRO A 6 -4.04 -16.00 13.87
N GLU A 7 -4.22 -14.85 13.18
CA GLU A 7 -5.49 -14.10 13.14
C GLU A 7 -6.55 -14.85 12.30
N ALA A 8 -6.86 -16.08 12.71
CA ALA A 8 -7.80 -16.96 12.05
C ALA A 8 -9.17 -16.25 11.95
N GLY A 9 -9.62 -16.05 10.71
CA GLY A 9 -10.88 -15.36 10.38
C GLY A 9 -10.72 -13.94 9.84
N ARG A 10 -9.55 -13.29 10.02
CA ARG A 10 -9.25 -11.99 9.38
C ARG A 10 -8.60 -12.15 8.01
N TYR A 11 -7.77 -13.18 7.87
CA TYR A 11 -7.16 -13.58 6.60
C TYR A 11 -7.74 -14.92 6.18
N LEU A 12 -8.14 -15.00 4.92
CA LEU A 12 -8.38 -16.28 4.24
C LEU A 12 -7.01 -16.85 3.84
N SER A 13 -6.88 -18.15 3.60
CA SER A 13 -5.65 -18.79 3.08
C SER A 13 -4.36 -18.32 3.79
N MET A 14 -4.23 -18.71 5.06
CA MET A 14 -3.20 -18.20 5.98
C MET A 14 -1.75 -18.36 5.46
N PRO A 15 -1.33 -19.50 4.86
CA PRO A 15 0.04 -19.64 4.35
C PRO A 15 0.42 -18.55 3.33
N GLU A 16 -0.50 -18.22 2.43
CA GLU A 16 -0.30 -17.19 1.42
C GLU A 16 -0.34 -15.78 2.03
N ALA A 17 -1.21 -15.54 3.02
CA ALA A 17 -1.18 -14.30 3.79
C ALA A 17 0.16 -14.10 4.54
N GLU A 18 0.72 -15.17 5.14
CA GLU A 18 2.04 -15.13 5.77
C GLU A 18 3.15 -14.84 4.76
N ALA A 19 3.07 -15.40 3.55
CA ALA A 19 4.01 -15.10 2.47
C ALA A 19 3.97 -13.60 2.10
N VAL A 20 2.78 -13.00 2.02
CA VAL A 20 2.62 -11.55 1.84
C VAL A 20 3.27 -10.77 2.98
N PHE A 21 3.06 -11.17 4.24
CA PHE A 21 3.67 -10.49 5.38
C PHE A 21 5.19 -10.55 5.38
N VAL A 22 5.77 -11.68 4.99
CA VAL A 22 7.23 -11.85 4.88
C VAL A 22 7.78 -10.96 3.77
N ALA A 23 7.16 -10.98 2.59
CA ALA A 23 7.59 -10.17 1.46
C ALA A 23 7.44 -8.66 1.75
N ASP A 24 6.31 -8.26 2.32
CA ASP A 24 6.06 -6.86 2.72
C ASP A 24 7.03 -6.40 3.82
N SER A 25 7.37 -7.25 4.78
CA SER A 25 8.36 -6.88 5.82
C SER A 25 9.75 -6.64 5.24
N ARG A 26 10.17 -7.41 4.22
CA ARG A 26 11.44 -7.20 3.52
C ARG A 26 11.42 -5.89 2.73
N PHE A 27 10.33 -5.65 2.00
CA PHE A 27 10.17 -4.40 1.26
C PHE A 27 10.17 -3.18 2.19
N VAL A 28 9.46 -3.24 3.33
CA VAL A 28 9.47 -2.18 4.34
C VAL A 28 10.88 -1.94 4.89
N LEU A 29 11.67 -2.98 5.11
CA LEU A 29 13.06 -2.82 5.56
C LEU A 29 13.89 -2.01 4.55
N ASP A 30 13.77 -2.29 3.26
CA ASP A 30 14.46 -1.53 2.21
C ASP A 30 13.97 -0.07 2.16
N LEU A 31 12.66 0.16 2.27
CA LEU A 31 12.09 1.51 2.34
C LEU A 31 12.65 2.32 3.52
N LEU A 32 12.65 1.74 4.72
CA LEU A 32 13.13 2.37 5.94
C LEU A 32 14.64 2.66 5.89
N THR A 33 15.40 1.79 5.21
CA THR A 33 16.86 1.91 5.12
C THR A 33 17.29 2.94 4.07
N HIS A 34 16.57 3.02 2.95
CA HIS A 34 17.06 3.72 1.76
C HIS A 34 16.20 4.90 1.31
N LEU A 35 14.90 4.93 1.64
CA LEU A 35 13.94 5.87 1.04
C LEU A 35 13.29 6.85 2.04
N ILE A 36 13.47 6.65 3.34
CA ILE A 36 12.77 7.42 4.39
C ILE A 36 13.76 8.23 5.25
N PRO A 37 14.20 9.42 4.78
CA PRO A 37 15.09 10.30 5.53
C PRO A 37 14.39 11.13 6.62
N ASN A 38 13.05 11.22 6.60
CA ASN A 38 12.26 11.99 7.57
C ASN A 38 10.78 11.56 7.60
N GLU A 39 10.03 12.07 8.57
CA GLU A 39 8.62 11.70 8.81
C GLU A 39 7.62 12.16 7.72
N ASN A 40 7.88 13.29 7.06
CA ASN A 40 7.06 13.70 5.92
C ASN A 40 7.23 12.71 4.76
N GLN A 41 8.48 12.34 4.47
CA GLN A 41 8.79 11.33 3.46
C GLN A 41 8.20 9.98 3.84
N ARG A 42 8.27 9.59 5.12
CA ARG A 42 7.60 8.37 5.62
C ARG A 42 6.12 8.36 5.25
N THR A 43 5.40 9.43 5.60
CA THR A 43 3.95 9.54 5.33
C THR A 43 3.63 9.46 3.83
N VAL A 44 4.43 10.14 2.99
CA VAL A 44 4.26 10.12 1.53
C VAL A 44 4.56 8.74 0.93
N VAL A 45 5.66 8.11 1.35
CA VAL A 45 6.04 6.75 0.90
C VAL A 45 4.99 5.74 1.34
N THR A 46 4.50 5.82 2.57
CA THR A 46 3.42 4.97 3.06
C THR A 46 2.17 5.14 2.19
N ALA A 47 1.73 6.37 1.93
CA ALA A 47 0.56 6.62 1.10
C ALA A 47 0.68 6.06 -0.32
N LEU A 48 1.83 6.27 -0.99
CA LEU A 48 2.08 5.73 -2.34
C LEU A 48 2.15 4.20 -2.32
N SER A 49 2.79 3.61 -1.32
CA SER A 49 2.90 2.16 -1.16
C SER A 49 1.55 1.50 -0.84
N LEU A 50 0.65 2.17 -0.12
CA LEU A 50 -0.72 1.70 0.10
C LEU A 50 -1.53 1.66 -1.20
N PHE A 51 -1.40 2.69 -2.04
CA PHE A 51 -2.05 2.69 -3.36
C PHE A 51 -1.46 1.61 -4.28
N ASP A 52 -0.14 1.49 -4.33
CA ASP A 52 0.57 0.44 -5.07
C ASP A 52 0.16 -0.97 -4.62
N MET A 53 0.10 -1.23 -3.32
CA MET A 53 -0.36 -2.51 -2.77
C MET A 53 -1.81 -2.80 -3.13
N ALA A 54 -2.71 -1.80 -3.08
CA ALA A 54 -4.10 -1.99 -3.49
C ALA A 54 -4.23 -2.33 -4.97
N ALA A 55 -3.48 -1.64 -5.83
CA ALA A 55 -3.45 -1.92 -7.27
C ALA A 55 -2.88 -3.30 -7.59
N ALA A 56 -1.77 -3.68 -6.93
CA ALA A 56 -1.18 -5.01 -7.08
C ALA A 56 -2.14 -6.11 -6.60
N PHE A 57 -2.82 -5.91 -5.46
CA PHE A 57 -3.72 -6.93 -4.91
C PHE A 57 -5.05 -7.04 -5.67
N LEU A 58 -5.53 -5.96 -6.29
CA LEU A 58 -6.75 -5.98 -7.11
C LEU A 58 -6.44 -6.30 -8.58
N ASP A 59 -5.17 -6.29 -8.98
CA ASP A 59 -4.71 -6.49 -10.37
C ASP A 59 -5.27 -5.45 -11.36
N ASP A 60 -5.77 -4.33 -10.82
CA ASP A 60 -6.22 -3.17 -11.58
C ASP A 60 -6.13 -1.91 -10.70
N TYR A 61 -5.42 -0.91 -11.22
CA TYR A 61 -5.33 0.41 -10.62
C TYR A 61 -6.67 1.16 -10.62
N SER A 62 -7.56 0.87 -11.58
CA SER A 62 -8.91 1.45 -11.64
C SER A 62 -9.79 0.88 -10.52
N GLU A 63 -9.72 -0.42 -10.26
CA GLU A 63 -10.37 -1.03 -9.10
C GLU A 63 -9.80 -0.51 -7.79
N ALA A 64 -8.48 -0.30 -7.71
CA ALA A 64 -7.86 0.32 -6.54
C ALA A 64 -8.30 1.78 -6.32
N GLU A 65 -8.49 2.55 -7.39
CA GLU A 65 -9.03 3.91 -7.29
C GLU A 65 -10.47 3.91 -6.78
N ASP A 66 -11.34 3.09 -7.37
CA ASP A 66 -12.73 2.97 -6.96
C ASP A 66 -12.83 2.50 -5.50
N TRP A 67 -12.04 1.50 -5.13
CA TRP A 67 -11.99 0.99 -3.76
C TRP A 67 -11.53 2.07 -2.77
N LEU A 68 -10.41 2.76 -3.03
CA LEU A 68 -9.91 3.83 -2.16
C LEU A 68 -10.86 5.03 -2.12
N HIS A 69 -11.58 5.31 -3.21
CA HIS A 69 -12.59 6.37 -3.23
C HIS A 69 -13.70 6.12 -2.20
N HIS A 70 -14.15 4.87 -2.10
CA HIS A 70 -15.23 4.45 -1.23
C HIS A 70 -14.80 4.14 0.21
N THR A 71 -13.57 3.68 0.42
CA THR A 71 -13.13 3.17 1.73
C THR A 71 -12.20 4.10 2.49
N ALA A 72 -11.46 4.99 1.83
CA ALA A 72 -10.50 5.84 2.51
C ALA A 72 -11.22 6.80 3.48
N PRO A 73 -10.78 6.87 4.76
CA PRO A 73 -11.44 7.67 5.77
C PRO A 73 -11.30 9.18 5.48
N ALA A 74 -12.16 9.96 6.11
CA ALA A 74 -12.00 11.40 6.13
C ALA A 74 -10.76 11.77 6.98
N ALA A 75 -9.84 12.52 6.38
CA ALA A 75 -8.69 13.10 7.05
C ALA A 75 -8.27 14.39 6.33
N SER A 76 -7.55 15.26 7.04
CA SER A 76 -7.08 16.55 6.53
C SER A 76 -5.55 16.56 6.44
N PRO A 77 -4.96 15.94 5.40
CA PRO A 77 -3.51 15.95 5.23
C PRO A 77 -2.99 17.37 4.99
N GLY A 78 -1.78 17.65 5.48
CA GLY A 78 -1.10 18.91 5.21
C GLY A 78 -0.85 19.12 3.72
N ARG A 79 -0.95 20.37 3.26
CA ARG A 79 -0.80 20.74 1.83
C ARG A 79 0.52 20.27 1.22
N VAL A 80 1.60 20.28 1.99
CA VAL A 80 2.93 19.81 1.55
C VAL A 80 2.88 18.33 1.16
N LEU A 81 2.27 17.49 1.98
CA LEU A 81 2.14 16.04 1.73
C LEU A 81 1.28 15.78 0.49
N VAL A 82 0.15 16.48 0.36
CA VAL A 82 -0.75 16.38 -0.79
C VAL A 82 0.00 16.72 -2.08
N ASN A 83 0.72 17.85 -2.09
CA ASN A 83 1.48 18.27 -3.26
C ASN A 83 2.56 17.24 -3.63
N GLN A 84 3.27 16.69 -2.64
CA GLN A 84 4.33 15.72 -2.89
C GLN A 84 3.80 14.40 -3.47
N VAL A 85 2.68 13.90 -2.95
CA VAL A 85 1.99 12.72 -3.51
C VAL A 85 1.55 12.98 -4.95
N ILE A 86 0.94 14.14 -5.24
CA ILE A 86 0.53 14.50 -6.60
C ILE A 86 1.73 14.56 -7.54
N GLN A 87 2.83 15.18 -7.12
CA GLN A 87 4.04 15.30 -7.95
C GLN A 87 4.65 13.93 -8.28
N LEU A 88 4.84 13.07 -7.27
CA LEU A 88 5.37 11.72 -7.49
C LEU A 88 4.44 10.85 -8.33
N THR A 89 3.12 10.95 -8.12
CA THR A 89 2.13 10.18 -8.91
C THR A 89 2.09 10.63 -10.37
N ARG A 90 2.42 11.89 -10.66
CA ARG A 90 2.55 12.39 -12.05
C ARG A 90 3.81 11.91 -12.76
N GLY A 91 4.82 11.49 -12.00
CA GLY A 91 5.98 10.76 -12.52
C GLY A 91 5.76 9.26 -12.42
N ASN A 92 6.79 8.52 -11.99
CA ASN A 92 6.77 7.06 -11.83
C ASN A 92 6.49 6.61 -10.39
N GLY A 93 5.86 7.45 -9.56
CA GLY A 93 5.47 7.11 -8.19
C GLY A 93 6.67 6.81 -7.29
N LEU A 94 6.67 5.63 -6.67
CA LEU A 94 7.79 5.18 -5.82
C LEU A 94 9.10 5.03 -6.60
N ALA A 95 9.04 4.76 -7.91
CA ALA A 95 10.24 4.54 -8.73
C ALA A 95 11.05 5.82 -8.96
N ASP A 96 10.46 7.00 -8.76
CA ASP A 96 11.17 8.28 -8.84
C ASP A 96 11.93 8.63 -7.54
N LEU A 97 11.78 7.83 -6.48
CA LEU A 97 12.44 8.09 -5.21
C LEU A 97 13.93 7.72 -5.27
N PRO A 98 14.83 8.60 -4.79
CA PRO A 98 16.23 8.25 -4.62
C PRO A 98 16.39 6.99 -3.77
N GLY A 99 17.17 6.02 -4.25
CA GLY A 99 17.38 4.74 -3.57
C GLY A 99 16.38 3.64 -3.95
N TRP A 100 15.40 3.90 -4.82
CA TRP A 100 14.41 2.90 -5.25
C TRP A 100 15.00 1.57 -5.74
N SER A 101 16.15 1.61 -6.43
CA SER A 101 16.83 0.41 -6.94
C SER A 101 17.16 -0.62 -5.87
N ALA A 102 17.35 -0.18 -4.61
CA ALA A 102 17.58 -1.09 -3.49
C ALA A 102 16.32 -1.89 -3.11
N ALA A 103 15.12 -1.34 -3.33
CA ALA A 103 13.84 -1.93 -2.95
C ALA A 103 13.14 -2.68 -4.09
N THR A 104 13.60 -2.55 -5.35
CA THR A 104 12.91 -3.10 -6.52
C THR A 104 12.70 -4.62 -6.46
N SER A 105 13.70 -5.37 -5.98
CA SER A 105 13.59 -6.84 -5.85
C SER A 105 12.56 -7.25 -4.80
N ALA A 106 12.57 -6.59 -3.63
CA ALA A 106 11.60 -6.86 -2.58
C ALA A 106 10.18 -6.39 -2.95
N HIS A 107 10.06 -5.31 -3.72
CA HIS A 107 8.80 -4.83 -4.29
C HIS A 107 8.18 -5.84 -5.25
N GLN A 108 8.98 -6.41 -6.17
CA GLN A 108 8.50 -7.45 -7.07
C GLN A 108 8.07 -8.70 -6.29
N ALA A 109 8.89 -9.17 -5.35
CA ALA A 109 8.55 -10.32 -4.52
C ALA A 109 7.26 -10.10 -3.69
N ARG A 110 6.99 -8.86 -3.27
CA ARG A 110 5.73 -8.49 -2.60
C ARG A 110 4.55 -8.58 -3.56
N THR A 111 4.71 -8.08 -4.78
CA THR A 111 3.68 -8.16 -5.84
C THR A 111 3.34 -9.62 -6.16
N ASP A 112 4.34 -10.47 -6.37
CA ASP A 112 4.15 -11.89 -6.64
C ASP A 112 3.43 -12.61 -5.49
N ALA A 113 3.73 -12.24 -4.25
CA ALA A 113 3.05 -12.80 -3.07
C ALA A 113 1.59 -12.34 -2.96
N LEU A 114 1.30 -11.07 -3.31
CA LEU A 114 -0.07 -10.55 -3.34
C LEU A 114 -0.91 -11.26 -4.41
N ASP A 115 -0.32 -11.52 -5.59
CA ASP A 115 -0.96 -12.28 -6.65
C ASP A 115 -1.25 -13.72 -6.25
N ALA A 116 -0.27 -14.41 -5.66
CA ALA A 116 -0.45 -15.76 -5.13
C ALA A 116 -1.54 -15.78 -4.05
N TYR A 117 -1.59 -14.76 -3.20
CA TYR A 117 -2.60 -14.66 -2.16
C TYR A 117 -4.00 -14.44 -2.72
N ARG A 118 -4.15 -13.53 -3.68
CA ARG A 118 -5.41 -13.30 -4.41
C ARG A 118 -5.90 -14.59 -5.08
N ALA A 119 -5.02 -15.32 -5.75
CA ALA A 119 -5.35 -16.58 -6.41
C ALA A 119 -5.76 -17.70 -5.44
N ALA A 120 -5.27 -17.66 -4.21
CA ALA A 120 -5.62 -18.61 -3.16
C ALA A 120 -6.93 -18.27 -2.43
N LEU A 121 -7.58 -17.14 -2.73
CA LEU A 121 -8.85 -16.79 -2.11
C LEU A 121 -9.95 -17.79 -2.53
N PRO A 122 -10.85 -18.19 -1.60
CA PRO A 122 -12.01 -19.00 -1.94
C PRO A 122 -12.86 -18.36 -3.04
N ILE A 123 -13.45 -19.18 -3.91
CA ILE A 123 -14.37 -18.70 -4.94
C ILE A 123 -15.50 -17.89 -4.30
N GLY A 124 -15.71 -16.67 -4.78
CA GLY A 124 -16.74 -15.75 -4.28
C GLY A 124 -16.35 -14.98 -3.01
N ALA A 125 -15.12 -15.11 -2.52
CA ALA A 125 -14.60 -14.22 -1.49
C ALA A 125 -14.47 -12.79 -2.05
N ASP A 126 -14.88 -11.80 -1.25
CA ASP A 126 -14.67 -10.38 -1.54
C ASP A 126 -13.21 -10.00 -1.21
N PRO A 127 -12.37 -9.66 -2.22
CA PRO A 127 -10.99 -9.25 -1.99
C PRO A 127 -10.87 -8.04 -1.05
N GLY A 128 -11.87 -7.14 -1.05
CA GLY A 128 -11.90 -5.98 -0.18
C GLY A 128 -11.86 -6.31 1.31
N ARG A 129 -12.37 -7.48 1.73
CA ARG A 129 -12.36 -7.91 3.13
C ARG A 129 -10.97 -8.20 3.67
N VAL A 130 -10.05 -8.65 2.80
CA VAL A 130 -8.66 -8.95 3.18
C VAL A 130 -7.71 -7.81 2.82
N LEU A 131 -8.06 -6.97 1.84
CA LEU A 131 -7.26 -5.81 1.44
C LEU A 131 -7.09 -4.81 2.59
N HIS A 132 -8.16 -4.42 3.29
CA HIS A 132 -8.02 -3.47 4.40
C HIS A 132 -7.08 -3.98 5.50
N PRO A 133 -7.18 -5.24 5.99
CA PRO A 133 -6.16 -5.81 6.87
C PRO A 133 -4.73 -5.77 6.33
N LEU A 134 -4.51 -6.04 5.04
CA LEU A 134 -3.18 -5.94 4.42
C LEU A 134 -2.62 -4.51 4.48
N LEU A 135 -3.43 -3.53 4.07
CA LEU A 135 -3.08 -2.11 4.10
C LEU A 135 -2.76 -1.64 5.53
N HIS A 136 -3.56 -2.06 6.50
CA HIS A 136 -3.36 -1.76 7.91
C HIS A 136 -2.02 -2.32 8.42
N MET A 137 -1.69 -3.57 8.08
CA MET A 137 -0.42 -4.17 8.49
C MET A 137 0.78 -3.52 7.81
N HIS A 138 0.66 -3.14 6.54
CA HIS A 138 1.70 -2.38 5.85
C HIS A 138 1.96 -1.02 6.51
N HIS A 139 0.89 -0.27 6.80
CA HIS A 139 0.98 1.00 7.54
C HIS A 139 1.68 0.80 8.89
N ASN A 140 1.25 -0.20 9.69
CA ASN A 140 1.86 -0.50 10.98
C ASN A 140 3.37 -0.74 10.89
N ARG A 141 3.83 -1.47 9.86
CA ARG A 141 5.27 -1.76 9.68
C ARG A 141 6.08 -0.52 9.31
N LEU A 142 5.50 0.41 8.55
CA LEU A 142 6.22 1.54 7.97
C LEU A 142 6.11 2.83 8.81
N ALA A 143 4.96 3.04 9.45
CA ALA A 143 4.58 4.27 10.17
C ALA A 143 4.10 4.05 11.61
N GLY A 144 4.05 2.82 12.11
CA GLY A 144 3.59 2.50 13.46
C GLY A 144 2.06 2.48 13.58
N THR A 145 1.55 2.38 14.80
CA THR A 145 0.13 2.07 15.07
C THR A 145 -0.77 3.29 15.28
N ASP A 146 -0.31 4.48 14.87
CA ASP A 146 -1.08 5.72 14.97
C ASP A 146 -2.23 5.74 13.95
N ARG A 147 -3.47 5.67 14.45
CA ARG A 147 -4.69 5.63 13.64
C ARG A 147 -4.98 6.94 12.90
N ASP A 148 -4.62 8.08 13.48
CA ASP A 148 -4.82 9.37 12.82
C ASP A 148 -3.84 9.49 11.65
N ASN A 149 -2.60 9.02 11.84
CA ASN A 149 -1.62 8.91 10.76
C ASN A 149 -2.06 7.90 9.69
N GLU A 150 -2.64 6.75 10.08
CA GLU A 150 -3.20 5.76 9.14
C GLU A 150 -4.28 6.38 8.26
N ALA A 151 -5.21 7.12 8.87
CA ALA A 151 -6.27 7.81 8.14
C ALA A 151 -5.71 8.87 7.16
N VAL A 152 -4.67 9.60 7.58
CA VAL A 152 -3.94 10.53 6.70
C VAL A 152 -3.27 9.81 5.53
N CYS A 153 -2.60 8.68 5.76
CA CYS A 153 -1.95 7.90 4.72
C CYS A 153 -2.97 7.33 3.71
N LEU A 154 -4.08 6.77 4.17
CA LEU A 154 -5.15 6.28 3.30
C LEU A 154 -5.82 7.40 2.50
N ARG A 155 -6.03 8.58 3.11
CA ARG A 155 -6.54 9.76 2.39
C ARG A 155 -5.58 10.23 1.30
N LEU A 156 -4.28 10.20 1.57
CA LEU A 156 -3.25 10.52 0.59
C LEU A 156 -3.14 9.43 -0.50
N ALA A 157 -3.32 8.15 -0.17
CA ALA A 157 -3.40 7.06 -1.15
C ALA A 157 -4.56 7.26 -2.12
N ARG A 158 -5.75 7.64 -1.60
CA ARG A 158 -6.89 8.05 -2.44
C ARG A 158 -6.55 9.24 -3.34
N GLN A 159 -5.80 10.22 -2.85
CA GLN A 159 -5.35 11.35 -3.67
C GLN A 159 -4.39 10.91 -4.78
N ALA A 160 -3.49 9.96 -4.51
CA ALA A 160 -2.64 9.34 -5.54
C ALA A 160 -3.51 8.66 -6.61
N ALA A 161 -4.46 7.82 -6.19
CA ALA A 161 -5.36 7.12 -7.10
C ALA A 161 -6.17 8.07 -8.01
N ALA A 162 -6.75 9.13 -7.43
CA ALA A 162 -7.47 10.15 -8.20
C ALA A 162 -6.55 10.90 -9.19
N THR A 163 -5.30 11.16 -8.81
CA THR A 163 -4.30 11.82 -9.67
C THR A 163 -3.92 10.91 -10.83
N TRP A 164 -3.64 9.65 -10.55
CA TRP A 164 -3.35 8.63 -11.56
C TRP A 164 -4.51 8.48 -12.57
N HIS A 165 -5.75 8.41 -12.08
CA HIS A 165 -6.93 8.29 -12.94
C HIS A 165 -7.12 9.53 -13.83
N ALA A 166 -6.84 10.72 -13.31
CA ALA A 166 -6.90 11.95 -14.09
C ALA A 166 -5.86 11.99 -15.22
N LEU A 167 -4.66 11.43 -15.01
CA LEU A 167 -3.62 11.37 -16.04
C LEU A 167 -4.02 10.44 -17.19
N ARG A 168 -4.56 9.25 -16.89
CA ARG A 168 -4.99 8.31 -17.92
C ARG A 168 -6.13 8.80 -18.81
N ARG A 169 -7.02 9.65 -18.28
CA ARG A 169 -8.07 10.28 -19.09
C ARG A 169 -7.58 11.44 -19.95
N GLY A 170 -6.43 12.03 -19.63
CA GLY A 170 -5.81 13.10 -20.43
C GLY A 170 -4.94 12.59 -21.58
N GLU A 171 -4.61 11.29 -21.59
CA GLU A 171 -3.87 10.60 -22.65
C GLU A 171 -4.79 10.01 -23.75
N GLN A 172 -6.11 10.05 -23.55
CA GLN A 172 -7.15 9.63 -24.49
C GLN A 172 -7.70 10.83 -25.27
#